data_AF-A0A6I6LBC0-F1
#
_entry.id   AF-A0A6I6LBC0-F1
#
_cell.length_a   1.000
_cell.length_b   1.000
_cell.length_c   1.000
_cell.angle_alpha   90.00
_cell.angle_beta   90.00
_cell.angle_gamma   90.00
#
_symmetry.space_group_name_H-M   'P 1'
#
loop_
_entity.id
_entity.type
_entity.pdbx_description
1 polymer ?
#
loop_
_entity_poly.entity_id
_entity_poly.type
_entity_poly.pdbx_seq_one_letter_code
_entity_poly.pdbx_strand_id
1 'polypeptide(L)'
;MRTVEESTNFDEMKSIVFALVAAAYVTACTEQPEREVSAVVLSIAPQANPKWNPDEVVLTARSADGAFGSKSILISRLNCKVGDTFQTTARGVALIFSDNACER
;
A
#
# COMPACT_ATOMS: atom_id res chain seq x y z
N MET A 1 -39.73 -33.63 53.61
CA MET A 1 -39.22 -34.87 52.97
C MET A 1 -39.01 -34.53 51.49
N ARG A 2 -37.76 -34.69 51.00
CA ARG A 2 -37.14 -34.47 49.65
C ARG A 2 -38.05 -34.01 48.48
N THR A 3 -37.67 -33.09 47.60
CA THR A 3 -36.59 -33.16 46.56
C THR A 3 -36.36 -31.77 45.92
N VAL A 4 -35.13 -31.26 45.79
CA VAL A 4 -34.15 -31.35 44.65
C VAL A 4 -34.37 -30.32 43.51
N GLU A 5 -33.38 -29.42 43.40
CA GLU A 5 -32.70 -28.84 42.21
C GLU A 5 -33.49 -28.48 40.94
N GLU A 6 -33.33 -27.23 40.47
CA GLU A 6 -32.73 -26.96 39.14
C GLU A 6 -32.31 -25.47 39.02
N SER A 7 -31.00 -25.24 39.07
CA SER A 7 -30.29 -24.05 38.56
C SER A 7 -30.61 -23.83 37.08
N THR A 8 -30.67 -22.62 36.52
CA THR A 8 -29.46 -21.95 36.02
C THR A 8 -29.79 -20.59 35.38
N ASN A 9 -28.95 -19.59 35.70
CA ASN A 9 -28.36 -18.59 34.81
C ASN A 9 -29.22 -17.98 33.69
N PHE A 10 -29.93 -16.89 34.02
CA PHE A 10 -30.50 -15.97 33.03
C PHE A 10 -29.59 -14.76 32.75
N ASP A 11 -28.44 -14.63 33.43
CA ASP A 11 -27.61 -13.41 33.40
C ASP A 11 -26.44 -13.48 32.38
N GLU A 12 -26.05 -14.67 31.91
CA GLU A 12 -24.92 -14.84 30.97
C GLU A 12 -25.28 -14.64 29.49
N MET A 13 -26.55 -14.43 29.14
CA MET A 13 -26.97 -14.35 27.73
C MET A 13 -26.87 -12.94 27.12
N LYS A 14 -26.68 -11.89 27.94
CA LYS A 14 -26.54 -10.51 27.45
C LYS A 14 -25.10 -10.09 27.17
N SER A 15 -24.13 -10.72 27.83
CA SER A 15 -22.71 -10.36 27.72
C SER A 15 -22.09 -10.84 26.40
N ILE A 16 -22.54 -12.00 25.89
CA ILE A 16 -21.95 -12.66 24.72
C ILE A 16 -22.36 -11.97 23.41
N VAL A 17 -23.56 -11.40 23.34
CA VAL A 17 -24.06 -10.73 22.12
C VAL A 17 -23.35 -9.38 21.88
N PHE A 18 -23.00 -8.65 22.95
CA PHE A 18 -22.28 -7.37 22.82
C PHE A 18 -20.79 -7.55 22.47
N ALA A 19 -20.17 -8.65 22.90
CA ALA A 19 -18.77 -8.95 22.59
C ALA A 19 -18.54 -9.44 21.15
N LEU A 20 -19.51 -10.14 20.56
CA LEU A 20 -19.40 -10.66 19.19
C LEU A 20 -19.53 -9.56 18.12
N VAL A 21 -20.28 -8.50 18.40
CA VAL A 21 -20.46 -7.39 17.45
C VAL A 21 -19.22 -6.48 17.44
N ALA A 22 -18.49 -6.33 18.55
CA ALA A 22 -17.29 -5.49 18.60
C ALA A 22 -16.07 -6.06 17.85
N ALA A 23 -15.97 -7.39 17.68
CA ALA A 23 -14.82 -8.02 17.02
C ALA A 23 -14.88 -7.96 15.48
N ALA A 24 -16.05 -7.70 14.89
CA ALA A 24 -16.22 -7.71 13.43
C ALA A 24 -15.79 -6.41 12.73
N TYR A 25 -15.54 -5.32 13.46
CA TYR A 25 -15.24 -4.02 12.86
C TYR A 25 -13.74 -3.65 12.86
N VAL A 26 -12.86 -4.49 13.39
CA VAL A 26 -11.45 -4.11 13.64
C VAL A 26 -10.46 -4.57 12.57
N THR A 27 -10.87 -5.29 11.53
CA THR A 27 -9.91 -5.88 10.57
C THR A 27 -10.34 -5.74 9.11
N ALA A 28 -10.66 -4.52 8.68
CA ALA A 28 -10.79 -4.23 7.25
C ALA A 28 -10.13 -2.91 6.83
N CYS A 29 -9.03 -2.53 7.48
CA CYS A 29 -7.96 -1.86 6.75
C CYS A 29 -7.19 -2.97 6.02
N THR A 30 -7.76 -3.51 4.94
CA THR A 30 -6.99 -4.33 4.01
C THR A 30 -5.93 -3.44 3.39
N GLU A 31 -4.76 -3.40 4.02
CA GLU A 31 -3.52 -3.05 3.37
C GLU A 31 -3.49 -3.83 2.05
N GLN A 32 -3.66 -3.13 0.93
CA GLN A 32 -3.68 -3.79 -0.38
C GLN A 32 -2.34 -4.52 -0.55
N PRO A 33 -2.37 -5.79 -1.00
CA PRO A 33 -1.15 -6.57 -1.14
C PRO A 33 -0.22 -5.89 -2.15
N GLU A 34 1.07 -5.92 -1.86
CA GLU A 34 2.09 -5.53 -2.82
C GLU A 34 2.10 -6.51 -3.99
N ARG A 35 2.20 -5.98 -5.20
CA ARG A 35 2.25 -6.78 -6.42
C ARG A 35 3.23 -6.18 -7.43
N GLU A 36 3.88 -7.03 -8.20
CA GLU A 36 4.67 -6.58 -9.35
C GLU A 36 3.76 -6.14 -10.50
N VAL A 37 4.10 -5.01 -11.12
CA VAL A 37 3.40 -4.44 -12.26
C VAL A 37 4.37 -3.82 -13.26
N SER A 38 3.99 -3.87 -14.53
CA SER A 38 4.63 -3.07 -15.57
C SER A 38 4.16 -1.61 -15.47
N ALA A 39 5.10 -0.66 -15.38
CA ALA A 39 4.81 0.77 -15.37
C ALA A 39 5.51 1.47 -16.55
N VAL A 40 4.82 2.46 -17.13
CA VAL A 40 5.32 3.33 -18.19
C VAL A 40 5.82 4.64 -17.58
N VAL A 41 7.02 5.06 -17.97
CA VAL A 41 7.57 6.35 -17.57
C VAL A 41 6.81 7.48 -18.26
N LEU A 42 6.21 8.37 -17.48
CA LEU A 42 5.45 9.52 -17.99
C LEU A 42 6.30 10.78 -18.08
N SER A 43 7.17 11.01 -17.10
CA SER A 43 8.04 12.18 -17.08
C SER A 43 9.30 11.95 -16.26
N ILE A 44 10.35 12.70 -16.62
CA ILE A 44 11.62 12.79 -15.90
C ILE A 44 11.95 14.28 -15.87
N ALA A 45 11.92 14.90 -14.70
CA ALA A 45 12.07 16.34 -14.56
C ALA A 45 13.12 16.68 -13.49
N PRO A 46 13.87 17.79 -13.63
CA PRO A 46 14.74 18.28 -12.57
C PRO A 46 13.96 18.55 -11.28
N GLN A 47 14.58 18.28 -10.13
CA GLN A 47 14.01 18.66 -8.83
C GLN A 47 13.99 20.19 -8.72
N ALA A 48 12.81 20.80 -8.67
CA ALA A 48 12.66 22.27 -8.71
C ALA A 48 13.11 22.98 -7.41
N ASN A 49 13.47 22.24 -6.36
CA ASN A 49 13.82 22.80 -5.07
C ASN A 49 15.35 22.97 -4.95
N PRO A 50 15.88 24.21 -4.87
CA PRO A 50 17.33 24.47 -4.82
C PRO A 50 18.01 24.01 -3.52
N LYS A 51 17.24 23.61 -2.49
CA LYS A 51 17.80 22.99 -1.27
C LYS A 51 18.12 21.50 -1.43
N TRP A 52 17.70 20.90 -2.54
CA TRP A 52 17.85 19.48 -2.81
C TRP A 52 19.08 19.24 -3.68
N ASN A 53 19.48 17.97 -3.76
CA ASN A 53 20.63 17.58 -4.57
C ASN A 53 20.38 17.95 -6.05
N PRO A 54 21.25 18.79 -6.68
CA PRO A 54 21.06 19.20 -8.08
C PRO A 54 21.19 18.04 -9.08
N ASP A 55 21.78 16.92 -8.67
CA ASP A 55 21.93 15.72 -9.49
C ASP A 55 20.71 14.79 -9.42
N GLU A 56 19.64 15.18 -8.70
CA GLU A 56 18.40 14.42 -8.61
C GLU A 56 17.34 14.88 -9.61
N VAL A 57 16.65 13.90 -10.17
CA VAL A 57 15.46 14.07 -11.01
C VAL A 57 14.27 13.37 -10.37
N VAL A 58 13.09 13.91 -10.64
CA VAL A 58 11.83 13.28 -10.30
C VAL A 58 11.38 12.42 -11.47
N LEU A 59 11.41 11.10 -11.26
CA LEU A 59 10.79 10.12 -12.14
C LEU A 59 9.30 10.01 -11.80
N THR A 60 8.43 10.09 -12.79
CA THR A 60 6.99 9.81 -12.64
C THR A 60 6.59 8.69 -13.58
N ALA A 61 5.87 7.69 -13.08
CA ALA A 61 5.39 6.56 -13.87
C ALA A 61 3.94 6.20 -13.55
N ARG A 62 3.33 5.43 -14.46
CA ARG A 62 1.98 4.89 -14.30
C ARG A 62 1.89 3.47 -14.85
N SER A 63 1.20 2.62 -14.12
CA SER A 63 0.89 1.24 -14.51
C SER A 63 -0.41 1.16 -15.33
N ALA A 64 -0.61 0.03 -16.01
CA ALA A 64 -1.79 -0.20 -16.85
C ALA A 64 -3.10 -0.23 -16.05
N ASP A 65 -3.05 -0.70 -14.81
CA ASP A 65 -4.15 -0.72 -13.82
C ASP A 65 -4.40 0.65 -13.18
N GLY A 66 -3.60 1.66 -13.51
CA GLY A 66 -3.82 3.04 -13.12
C GLY A 66 -3.10 3.48 -11.84
N ALA A 67 -2.32 2.60 -11.19
CA ALA A 67 -1.46 3.02 -10.10
C ALA A 67 -0.38 4.00 -10.60
N PHE A 68 -0.14 5.06 -9.84
CA PHE A 68 0.79 6.12 -10.19
C PHE A 68 1.80 6.33 -9.07
N GLY A 69 2.94 6.93 -9.39
CA GLY A 69 3.86 7.38 -8.36
C GLY A 69 4.99 8.21 -8.94
N SER A 70 5.71 8.86 -8.04
CA SER A 70 6.93 9.58 -8.36
C SER A 70 8.00 9.38 -7.29
N LYS A 71 9.27 9.45 -7.71
CA LYS A 71 10.42 9.33 -6.81
C LYS A 71 11.56 10.22 -7.27
N SER A 72 12.27 10.81 -6.30
CA SER A 72 13.55 11.49 -6.53
C SER A 72 14.66 10.47 -6.67
N ILE A 73 15.41 10.52 -7.76
CA ILE A 73 16.46 9.55 -8.09
C ILE A 73 17.66 10.31 -8.64
N LEU A 74 18.87 9.88 -8.28
CA LEU A 74 20.09 10.40 -8.86
C LEU A 74 20.12 10.14 -10.37
N ILE A 75 20.44 11.15 -11.17
CA ILE A 75 20.58 11.03 -12.63
C ILE A 75 21.55 9.90 -13.00
N SER A 76 22.62 9.72 -12.22
CA SER A 76 23.61 8.66 -12.45
C SER A 76 23.09 7.24 -12.28
N ARG A 77 21.91 7.06 -11.65
CA ARG A 77 21.24 5.76 -11.44
C ARG A 77 20.01 5.57 -12.33
N LEU A 78 19.65 6.57 -13.13
CA LEU A 78 18.47 6.53 -14.00
C LEU A 78 18.82 5.80 -15.31
N ASN A 79 18.20 4.64 -15.54
CA ASN A 79 18.45 3.79 -16.71
C ASN A 79 17.29 3.72 -17.72
N CYS A 80 16.32 4.63 -17.63
CA CYS A 80 15.17 4.70 -18.52
C CYS A 80 14.89 6.12 -19.03
N LYS A 81 14.04 6.18 -20.06
CA LYS A 81 13.56 7.39 -20.70
C LYS A 81 12.04 7.47 -20.63
N VAL A 82 11.49 8.65 -20.90
CA VAL A 82 10.04 8.83 -21.05
C VAL A 82 9.51 7.89 -22.14
N GLY A 83 8.43 7.17 -21.83
CA GLY A 83 7.83 6.14 -22.68
C GLY A 83 8.34 4.71 -22.44
N ASP A 84 9.46 4.53 -21.73
CA ASP A 84 9.95 3.20 -21.42
C ASP A 84 9.01 2.48 -20.43
N THR A 85 8.92 1.16 -20.59
CA THR A 85 8.20 0.27 -19.66
C THR A 85 9.20 -0.51 -18.82
N PHE A 86 8.98 -0.58 -17.51
CA PHE A 86 9.82 -1.32 -16.57
C PHE A 86 8.97 -2.03 -15.51
N GLN A 87 9.53 -3.03 -14.84
CA GLN A 87 8.87 -3.72 -13.72
C GLN A 87 9.07 -2.95 -12.42
N THR A 88 8.00 -2.79 -11.67
CA THR A 88 8.02 -2.10 -10.37
C THR A 88 6.95 -2.71 -9.45
N THR A 89 6.99 -2.39 -8.17
CA THR A 89 5.94 -2.82 -7.24
C THR A 89 4.83 -1.78 -7.16
N ALA A 90 3.59 -2.22 -7.04
CA ALA A 90 2.44 -1.38 -6.72
C ALA A 90 1.80 -1.82 -5.40
N ARG A 91 1.33 -0.85 -4.64
CA ARG A 91 0.53 -1.05 -3.43
C ARG A 91 -0.74 -0.22 -3.53
N GLY A 92 -1.82 -0.88 -3.91
CA GLY A 92 -3.07 -0.20 -4.23
C GLY A 92 -2.95 0.68 -5.47
N VAL A 93 -3.07 1.99 -5.27
CA VAL A 93 -2.96 3.00 -6.35
C VAL A 93 -1.60 3.68 -6.42
N ALA A 94 -0.66 3.28 -5.54
CA ALA A 94 0.68 3.85 -5.47
C ALA A 94 1.72 2.91 -6.10
N LEU A 95 2.62 3.47 -6.91
CA LEU A 95 3.84 2.78 -7.35
C LEU A 95 4.96 2.97 -6.33
N ILE A 96 5.69 1.89 -6.08
CA ILE A 96 6.87 1.83 -5.23
C ILE A 96 8.06 1.57 -6.15
N PHE A 97 9.05 2.46 -6.10
CA PHE A 97 10.23 2.44 -6.96
C PHE A 97 11.48 2.06 -6.16
N SER A 98 12.33 1.21 -6.75
CA SER A 98 13.68 0.95 -6.23
C SER A 98 14.57 2.19 -6.37
N ASP A 99 15.76 2.17 -5.75
CA ASP A 99 16.75 3.24 -5.94
C ASP A 99 17.42 3.18 -7.33
N ASN A 100 17.33 2.03 -7.98
CA ASN A 100 17.82 1.79 -9.33
C ASN A 100 16.61 1.74 -10.28
N ALA A 101 16.01 2.91 -10.55
CA ALA A 101 14.85 2.96 -11.43
C ALA A 101 15.15 2.30 -12.78
N CYS A 102 14.23 1.42 -13.16
CA CYS A 102 14.24 0.74 -14.45
C CYS A 102 15.47 -0.17 -14.70
N GLU A 103 16.14 -0.63 -13.64
CA GLU A 103 17.16 -1.67 -13.77
C GLU A 103 16.50 -2.98 -14.27
N ARG A 104 17.13 -3.64 -15.25
CA ARG A 104 16.63 -4.85 -15.89
C ARG A 104 17.21 -6.10 -15.24
#